data_AF-A0A9X8YMM7-F1
#
_entry.id   AF-A0A9X8YMM7-F1
#
_cell.length_a   1.000
_cell.length_b   1.000
_cell.length_c   1.000
_cell.angle_alpha   90.00
_cell.angle_beta   90.00
_cell.angle_gamma   90.00
#
_symmetry.space_group_name_H-M   'P 1'
#
loop_
_entity.id
_entity.type
_entity.pdbx_description
1 polymer ?
#
loop_
_entity_poly.entity_id
_entity_poly.type
_entity_poly.pdbx_seq_one_letter_code
_entity_poly.pdbx_strand_id
1 'polypeptide(L)'
;MQKYRIRPLRLEKGWSQEQLATIAGLSTRTVQRIENGEQASLETLTAIAAALGVQVRDLNAQPQQTIEEAPDEQRLRRQVAAEGKLLSMAVRFAVIGVMLFAINWFTHPHYLWS
;
A
#
# COMPACT_ATOMS: atom_id res chain seq x y z
N MET A 1 -9.35 -17.85 13.78
CA MET A 1 -9.09 -16.41 13.52
C MET A 1 -10.39 -15.79 13.03
N GLN A 2 -10.79 -14.65 13.59
CA GLN A 2 -11.98 -13.92 13.15
C GLN A 2 -11.76 -13.41 11.72
N LYS A 3 -12.51 -13.95 10.75
CA LYS A 3 -12.34 -13.61 9.33
C LYS A 3 -13.03 -12.29 8.97
N TYR A 4 -14.05 -11.89 9.72
CA TYR A 4 -14.88 -10.74 9.41
C TYR A 4 -14.92 -9.71 10.54
N ARG A 5 -14.98 -8.43 10.19
CA ARG A 5 -15.12 -7.28 11.11
C ARG A 5 -16.60 -6.92 11.36
N ILE A 6 -17.48 -7.91 11.44
CA ILE A 6 -18.94 -7.68 11.61
C ILE A 6 -19.27 -7.17 13.02
N ARG A 7 -18.69 -7.78 14.07
CA ARG A 7 -18.92 -7.38 15.46
C ARG A 7 -18.59 -5.90 15.73
N PRO A 8 -17.41 -5.36 15.35
CA PRO A 8 -17.12 -3.94 15.58
C PRO A 8 -18.07 -3.02 14.81
N LEU A 9 -18.38 -3.31 13.53
CA LEU A 9 -19.33 -2.51 12.73
C LEU A 9 -20.74 -2.49 13.33
N ARG A 10 -21.19 -3.62 13.87
CA ARG A 10 -22.47 -3.73 14.58
C ARG A 10 -22.49 -2.85 15.82
N LEU A 11 -21.41 -2.86 16.61
CA LEU A 11 -21.29 -2.07 17.83
C LEU A 11 -21.20 -0.57 17.55
N GLU A 12 -20.55 -0.16 16.46
CA GLU A 12 -20.50 1.23 16.00
C GLU A 12 -21.90 1.79 15.73
N LYS A 13 -22.81 0.95 15.22
CA LYS A 13 -24.23 1.30 15.05
C LYS A 13 -25.11 1.10 16.29
N GLY A 14 -24.53 0.63 17.40
CA GLY A 14 -25.27 0.34 18.62
C GLY A 14 -26.26 -0.83 18.52
N TRP A 15 -26.03 -1.75 17.58
CA TRP A 15 -26.98 -2.83 17.30
C TRP A 15 -26.72 -4.10 18.11
N SER A 16 -27.79 -4.80 18.52
CA SER A 16 -27.72 -6.17 19.03
C SER A 16 -27.57 -7.18 17.88
N GLN A 17 -27.17 -8.42 18.20
CA GLN A 17 -27.09 -9.50 17.18
C GLN A 17 -28.47 -9.78 16.56
N GLU A 18 -29.54 -9.68 17.35
CA GLU A 18 -30.92 -9.81 16.90
C GLU A 18 -31.34 -8.70 15.95
N GLN A 19 -30.95 -7.45 16.25
CA GLN A 19 -31.23 -6.33 15.37
C GLN A 19 -30.51 -6.47 14.03
N LEU A 20 -29.22 -6.82 14.04
CA LEU A 20 -28.48 -7.06 12.79
C LEU A 20 -29.10 -8.22 12.00
N ALA A 21 -29.49 -9.30 12.66
CA ALA A 21 -30.15 -10.44 12.02
C ALA A 21 -31.46 -10.03 11.36
N THR A 22 -32.28 -9.24 12.06
CA THR A 22 -33.56 -8.74 11.55
C THR A 22 -33.37 -7.85 10.32
N ILE A 23 -32.43 -6.90 10.38
CA ILE A 23 -32.16 -5.96 9.27
C ILE A 23 -31.55 -6.69 8.07
N ALA A 24 -30.67 -7.65 8.29
CA ALA A 24 -30.05 -8.44 7.24
C ALA A 24 -30.96 -9.56 6.68
N GLY A 25 -32.14 -9.80 7.27
CA GLY A 25 -33.01 -10.92 6.88
C GLY A 25 -32.40 -12.29 7.17
N LEU A 26 -31.58 -12.40 8.21
CA LEU A 26 -30.87 -13.61 8.60
C LEU A 26 -31.33 -14.12 9.97
N SER A 27 -30.99 -15.35 10.31
CA SER A 27 -31.18 -15.86 11.67
C SER A 27 -30.11 -15.31 12.62
N THR A 28 -30.47 -15.10 13.89
CA THR A 28 -29.52 -14.75 14.97
C THR A 28 -28.37 -15.74 15.07
N ARG A 29 -28.68 -17.03 14.91
CA ARG A 29 -27.68 -18.13 14.86
C ARG A 29 -26.70 -17.93 13.71
N THR A 30 -27.16 -17.51 12.53
CA THR A 30 -26.29 -17.22 11.38
C THR A 30 -25.33 -16.08 11.73
N VAL A 31 -25.83 -14.98 12.28
CA VAL A 31 -24.97 -13.84 12.70
C VAL A 31 -23.94 -14.28 13.75
N GLN A 32 -24.35 -15.04 14.77
CA GLN A 32 -23.45 -15.57 15.80
C GLN A 32 -22.36 -16.48 15.22
N ARG A 33 -22.71 -17.41 14.34
CA ARG A 33 -21.75 -18.31 13.69
C ARG A 33 -20.68 -17.52 12.92
N ILE A 34 -21.10 -16.50 12.18
CA ILE A 34 -20.20 -15.66 11.39
C ILE A 34 -19.34 -14.77 12.30
N GLU A 35 -19.92 -14.17 13.35
CA GLU A 35 -19.17 -13.44 14.39
C GLU A 35 -18.23 -14.35 15.20
N ASN A 36 -18.40 -15.68 15.16
CA ASN A 36 -17.50 -16.67 15.77
C ASN A 36 -16.44 -17.19 14.79
N GLY A 37 -16.44 -16.73 13.54
CA GLY A 37 -15.42 -17.03 12.53
C GLY A 37 -15.78 -18.15 11.57
N GLU A 38 -17.02 -18.63 11.55
CA GLU A 38 -17.48 -19.56 10.52
C GLU A 38 -17.59 -18.88 9.14
N GLN A 39 -17.39 -19.64 8.07
CA GLN A 39 -17.52 -19.12 6.71
C GLN A 39 -19.00 -18.89 6.36
N ALA A 40 -19.27 -17.71 5.80
CA ALA A 40 -20.57 -17.32 5.28
C ALA A 40 -20.56 -17.37 3.75
N SER A 41 -21.72 -17.60 3.14
CA SER A 41 -21.87 -17.44 1.69
C SER A 41 -21.74 -15.98 1.28
N LEU A 42 -21.42 -15.73 0.02
CA LEU A 42 -21.31 -14.38 -0.55
C LEU A 42 -22.65 -13.62 -0.44
N GLU A 43 -23.78 -14.32 -0.62
CA GLU A 43 -25.12 -13.78 -0.39
C GLU A 43 -25.33 -13.29 1.04
N THR A 44 -24.92 -14.10 2.02
CA THR A 44 -25.03 -13.76 3.45
C THR A 44 -24.18 -12.55 3.79
N LEU A 45 -22.95 -12.49 3.26
CA LEU A 45 -22.06 -11.33 3.43
C LEU A 45 -22.64 -10.09 2.75
N THR A 46 -23.29 -10.23 1.59
CA THR A 46 -23.94 -9.13 0.88
C THR A 46 -25.12 -8.57 1.67
N ALA A 47 -25.94 -9.44 2.25
CA ALA A 47 -27.05 -9.03 3.11
C ALA A 47 -26.56 -8.29 4.37
N ILE A 48 -25.50 -8.79 5.03
CA ILE A 48 -24.88 -8.13 6.19
C ILE A 48 -24.24 -6.79 5.80
N ALA A 49 -23.55 -6.73 4.66
CA ALA A 49 -22.94 -5.51 4.15
C ALA A 49 -24.00 -4.44 3.84
N ALA A 50 -25.08 -4.83 3.17
CA ALA A 50 -26.21 -3.96 2.88
C ALA A 50 -26.88 -3.44 4.17
N ALA A 51 -27.10 -4.31 5.16
CA ALA A 51 -27.64 -3.93 6.46
C ALA A 51 -26.72 -2.92 7.19
N LEU A 52 -25.41 -3.15 7.17
CA LEU A 52 -24.43 -2.26 7.80
C LEU A 52 -24.14 -1.00 6.97
N GLY A 53 -24.56 -0.94 5.70
CA GLY A 53 -24.27 0.17 4.79
C GLY A 53 -22.80 0.25 4.39
N VAL A 54 -22.11 -0.88 4.33
CA VAL A 54 -20.69 -0.99 3.93
C VAL A 54 -20.57 -1.88 2.70
N GLN A 55 -19.40 -1.92 2.06
CA GLN A 55 -19.18 -2.87 0.97
C GLN A 55 -18.73 -4.23 1.53
N VAL A 56 -19.00 -5.31 0.79
CA VAL A 56 -18.61 -6.68 1.19
C VAL A 56 -17.10 -6.80 1.44
N ARG A 57 -16.28 -6.04 0.71
CA ARG A 57 -14.83 -5.95 0.89
C ARG A 57 -14.42 -5.38 2.26
N ASP A 58 -15.22 -4.46 2.81
CA ASP A 58 -14.94 -3.79 4.09
C ASP A 58 -15.28 -4.70 5.28
N LEU A 59 -16.09 -5.74 5.06
CA LEU A 59 -16.40 -6.75 6.08
C LEU A 59 -15.22 -7.67 6.36
N ASN A 60 -14.27 -7.80 5.44
CA ASN A 60 -13.16 -8.73 5.59
C ASN A 60 -12.13 -8.16 6.58
N ALA A 61 -11.80 -8.93 7.61
CA ALA A 61 -10.84 -8.52 8.65
C ALA A 61 -9.39 -8.63 8.18
N GLN A 62 -9.15 -9.44 7.15
CA GLN A 62 -7.88 -9.35 6.44
C GLN A 62 -7.84 -7.99 5.78
N PRO A 63 -6.72 -7.25 5.88
CA PRO A 63 -6.49 -6.17 4.97
C PRO A 63 -6.49 -6.83 3.59
N GLN A 64 -7.65 -6.78 2.92
CA GLN A 64 -7.66 -6.60 1.49
C GLN A 64 -6.63 -5.51 1.34
N GLN A 65 -5.51 -5.85 0.71
CA GLN A 65 -4.55 -4.86 0.31
C GLN A 65 -5.40 -3.92 -0.52
N THR A 66 -5.89 -2.85 0.11
CA THR A 66 -6.21 -1.63 -0.57
C THR A 66 -4.94 -1.47 -1.37
N ILE A 67 -5.08 -1.65 -2.67
CA ILE A 67 -4.16 -1.01 -3.58
C ILE A 67 -4.43 0.47 -3.28
N GLU A 68 -3.92 0.93 -2.13
CA GLU A 68 -3.59 2.31 -1.92
C GLU A 68 -2.60 2.48 -3.06
N GLU A 69 -3.09 3.15 -4.09
CA GLU A 69 -2.28 3.83 -5.07
C GLU A 69 -1.40 4.79 -4.27
N ALA A 70 -0.39 4.23 -3.59
CA ALA A 70 0.75 4.95 -3.11
C ALA A 70 1.30 5.62 -4.37
N PRO A 71 1.30 6.96 -4.36
CA PRO A 71 1.18 7.77 -5.56
C PRO A 71 2.30 7.41 -6.52
N ASP A 72 1.98 7.38 -7.81
CA ASP A 72 2.89 7.07 -8.92
C ASP A 72 4.28 7.73 -8.79
N GLU A 73 4.37 8.81 -8.03
CA GLU A 73 5.59 9.44 -7.57
C GLU A 73 6.65 8.48 -6.98
N GLN A 74 6.30 7.48 -6.17
CA GLN A 74 7.31 6.53 -5.65
C GLN A 74 7.81 5.56 -6.72
N ARG A 75 6.93 5.14 -7.65
CA ARG A 75 7.29 4.29 -8.78
C ARG A 75 8.14 5.06 -9.79
N LEU A 76 7.78 6.30 -10.06
CA LEU A 76 8.50 7.25 -10.91
C LEU A 76 9.88 7.57 -10.32
N ARG A 77 9.98 7.87 -9.01
CA ARG A 77 11.26 8.09 -8.32
C ARG A 77 12.16 6.85 -8.37
N ARG A 78 11.61 5.63 -8.27
CA ARG A 78 12.39 4.38 -8.40
C ARG A 78 12.87 4.14 -9.83
N GLN A 79 12.08 4.46 -10.85
CA GLN A 79 12.49 4.37 -12.26
C GLN A 79 13.60 5.41 -12.56
N VAL A 80 13.40 6.66 -12.16
CA VAL A 80 14.38 7.74 -12.37
C VAL A 80 15.70 7.50 -11.60
N ALA A 81 15.64 6.89 -10.42
CA ALA A 81 16.84 6.56 -9.64
C ALA A 81 17.68 5.43 -10.27
N ALA A 82 17.06 4.49 -11.00
CA ALA A 82 17.78 3.47 -11.74
C ALA A 82 18.52 4.05 -12.96
N GLU A 83 17.98 5.12 -13.57
CA GLU A 83 18.53 5.77 -14.75
C GLU A 83 19.61 6.81 -14.43
N GLY A 84 19.47 7.58 -13.35
CA GLY A 84 20.34 8.72 -13.03
C GLY A 84 21.71 8.39 -12.41
N LYS A 85 21.93 7.14 -11.97
CA LYS A 85 23.17 6.76 -11.27
C LYS A 85 24.41 6.85 -12.16
N LEU A 86 24.27 6.54 -13.45
CA LEU A 86 25.35 6.62 -14.44
C LEU A 86 25.79 8.06 -14.69
N LEU A 87 24.83 8.99 -14.82
CA LEU A 87 25.12 10.42 -15.00
C LEU A 87 25.86 11.00 -13.80
N SER A 88 25.41 10.68 -12.57
CA SER A 88 26.08 11.16 -11.36
C SER A 88 27.53 10.65 -11.23
N MET A 89 27.79 9.42 -11.71
CA MET A 89 29.12 8.83 -11.72
C MET A 89 30.01 9.49 -12.78
N ALA A 90 29.48 9.71 -13.98
CA ALA A 90 30.17 10.40 -15.07
C ALA A 90 30.55 11.84 -14.70
N VAL A 91 29.64 12.59 -14.06
CA VAL A 91 29.90 13.97 -13.60
C VAL A 91 31.02 14.00 -12.57
N ARG A 92 31.05 13.07 -11.61
CA ARG A 92 32.14 12.98 -10.63
C ARG A 92 33.49 12.73 -11.29
N PHE A 93 33.56 11.80 -12.25
CA PHE A 93 34.79 11.55 -13.01
C PHE A 93 35.21 12.75 -13.86
N ALA A 94 34.27 13.45 -14.50
CA ALA A 94 34.54 14.66 -15.28
C ALA A 94 35.12 15.78 -14.40
N VAL A 95 34.56 16.01 -13.21
CA VAL A 95 35.08 17.01 -12.26
C VAL A 95 36.51 16.66 -11.82
N ILE A 96 36.76 15.40 -11.47
CA ILE A 96 38.11 14.94 -11.09
C ILE A 96 39.08 15.10 -12.26
N GLY A 97 38.68 14.71 -13.47
CA GLY A 97 39.50 14.84 -14.68
C GLY A 97 39.84 16.30 -15.02
N VAL A 98 38.85 17.20 -14.95
CA VAL A 98 39.07 18.64 -15.17
C VAL A 98 39.98 19.23 -14.08
N MET A 99 39.78 18.84 -12.82
CA MET A 99 40.61 19.28 -11.71
C MET A 99 42.06 18.82 -11.88
N LEU A 100 42.27 17.55 -12.23
CA LEU A 100 43.60 17.00 -12.51
C LEU A 100 44.24 17.66 -13.74
N PHE A 101 43.47 17.93 -14.79
CA PHE A 101 43.95 18.63 -15.98
C PHE A 101 44.37 20.06 -15.66
N ALA A 102 43.59 20.79 -14.87
CA ALA A 102 43.92 22.15 -14.43
C ALA A 102 45.17 22.17 -13.54
N ILE A 103 45.30 21.21 -12.62
CA ILE A 103 46.50 21.04 -11.79
C ILE A 103 47.70 20.71 -12.68
N ASN A 104 47.56 19.77 -13.62
CA ASN A 104 48.63 19.41 -14.55
C ASN A 104 49.06 20.60 -15.41
N TRP A 105 48.11 21.38 -15.92
CA TRP A 105 48.37 22.61 -16.68
C TRP A 105 49.13 23.66 -15.86
N PHE A 106 48.79 23.80 -14.58
CA PHE A 106 49.42 24.79 -13.70
C PHE A 106 50.79 24.33 -13.17
N THR A 107 50.96 23.04 -12.90
CA THR A 107 52.19 22.49 -12.32
C THR A 107 53.25 22.17 -13.39
N HIS A 108 52.85 21.80 -14.62
CA HIS A 108 53.78 21.55 -15.72
C HIS A 108 53.45 22.37 -16.98
N PRO A 109 53.75 23.69 -17.00
CA PRO A 109 53.67 24.47 -18.24
C PRO A 109 54.77 24.10 -19.27
N HIS A 110 55.77 23.28 -18.89
CA HIS A 110 56.96 22.98 -19.70
C HIS A 110 57.28 21.48 -19.85
N TYR A 111 56.30 20.63 -20.16
CA TYR A 111 56.56 19.31 -20.76
C TYR A 111 55.73 19.13 -22.03
N LEU A 112 56.07 19.92 -23.06
CA LEU A 112 55.69 19.66 -24.45
C LEU A 112 56.85 19.07 -25.28
N TRP A 113 58.08 18.98 -24.73
CA TRP A 113 59.17 18.13 -25.24
C TRP A 113 60.35 18.06 -24.26
N SER A 114 60.62 16.86 -23.74
CA SER A 114 61.93 16.19 -23.73
C SER A 114 61.75 14.73 -23.34
#